data_AF-M2PEY5-F1
#
_entry.id   AF-M2PEY5-F1
#
_cell.length_a   1.000
_cell.length_b   1.000
_cell.length_c   1.000
_cell.angle_alpha   90.00
_cell.angle_beta   90.00
_cell.angle_gamma   90.00
#
_symmetry.space_group_name_H-M   'P 1'
#
loop_
_entity.id
_entity.type
_entity.pdbx_description
1 polymer ?
#
loop_
_entity_poly.entity_id
_entity_poly.type
_entity_poly.pdbx_seq_one_letter_code
_entity_poly.pdbx_strand_id
1 'polypeptide(L)'
;MLIVRPPVPTPLGPPLLEQPVKGTRRRRNITNAGKGIEGEIGGIWSWVVIAQVKEGTEDRGAIESVVRIVRKTLLTAVPPLPIAPNLKKRYDSHWIMIDAGEFAVHILSQRAREKYFPDSMREWTPLPQ
;
A
#
# COMPACT_ATOMS: atom_id res chain seq x y z
N MET A 1 -2.14 3.48 34.54
CA MET A 1 -0.91 2.67 34.52
C MET A 1 -0.97 1.78 33.29
N LEU A 2 -0.18 2.06 32.26
CA LEU A 2 -0.17 1.30 30.99
C LEU A 2 0.86 0.18 31.11
N ILE A 3 0.43 -1.07 30.96
CA ILE A 3 1.32 -2.24 30.99
C ILE A 3 1.60 -2.63 29.55
N VAL A 4 2.82 -2.33 29.08
CA VAL A 4 3.31 -2.77 27.78
C VAL A 4 3.95 -4.14 27.96
N ARG A 5 3.53 -5.13 27.17
CA ARG A 5 4.11 -6.48 27.13
C ARG A 5 4.72 -6.75 25.76
N PRO A 6 5.78 -7.57 25.68
CA PRO A 6 6.31 -8.03 24.40
C PRO A 6 5.23 -8.77 23.58
N PRO A 7 5.26 -8.68 22.24
CA PRO A 7 4.31 -9.38 21.39
C PRO A 7 4.42 -10.89 21.60
N VAL A 8 3.28 -11.57 21.65
CA VAL A 8 3.24 -13.03 21.77
C VAL A 8 3.83 -13.62 20.48
N PRO A 9 4.83 -14.51 20.54
CA PRO A 9 5.40 -15.14 19.36
C PRO A 9 4.33 -15.98 18.65
N THR A 10 3.87 -15.53 17.49
CA THR A 10 2.96 -16.31 16.64
C THR A 10 3.79 -17.31 15.83
N PRO A 11 3.42 -18.61 15.79
CA PRO A 11 4.10 -19.56 14.92
C PRO A 11 3.96 -19.13 13.46
N LEU A 12 5.01 -19.36 12.67
CA LEU A 12 4.96 -19.16 11.22
C LEU A 12 3.82 -20.01 10.64
N GLY A 13 2.93 -19.37 9.88
CA GLY A 13 1.90 -20.08 9.14
C GLY A 13 2.50 -21.09 8.16
N PRO A 14 1.76 -22.14 7.78
CA PRO A 14 2.23 -23.08 6.77
C PRO A 14 2.58 -22.34 5.47
N PRO A 15 3.63 -22.78 4.75
CA PRO A 15 4.00 -22.19 3.48
C PRO A 15 2.80 -22.22 2.53
N LEU A 16 2.58 -21.11 1.83
CA LEU A 16 1.54 -21.01 0.82
C LEU A 16 1.78 -22.12 -0.22
N LEU A 17 0.75 -22.91 -0.52
CA LEU A 17 0.88 -24.01 -1.49
C LEU A 17 1.38 -23.43 -2.82
N GLU A 18 2.54 -23.89 -3.28
CA GLU A 18 3.00 -23.65 -4.64
C GLU A 18 2.06 -24.38 -5.59
N GLN A 19 1.06 -23.69 -6.12
CA GLN A 19 0.21 -24.25 -7.16
C GLN A 19 0.99 -24.23 -8.49
N PRO A 20 1.36 -25.39 -9.08
CA PRO A 20 1.88 -25.43 -10.43
C PRO A 20 0.76 -25.00 -11.38
N VAL A 21 0.99 -23.90 -12.11
CA VAL A 21 0.03 -23.31 -13.04
C VAL A 21 -0.20 -24.29 -14.20
N LYS A 22 -1.31 -25.03 -14.15
CA LYS A 22 -1.74 -25.91 -15.24
C LYS A 22 -2.40 -25.06 -16.33
N GLY A 23 -1.64 -24.73 -17.38
CA GLY A 23 -2.18 -24.20 -18.63
C GLY A 23 -1.32 -23.10 -19.27
N THR A 24 -0.99 -23.28 -20.54
CA THR A 24 -0.17 -22.40 -21.39
C THR A 24 -0.88 -21.10 -21.80
N ARG A 25 -1.88 -20.62 -21.04
CA ARG A 25 -2.67 -19.42 -21.35
C ARG A 25 -2.79 -18.52 -20.12
N ARG A 26 -2.27 -17.29 -20.29
CA ARG A 26 -2.13 -16.15 -19.35
C ARG A 26 -0.97 -16.23 -18.37
N ARG A 27 0.21 -15.87 -18.87
CA ARG A 27 1.21 -15.11 -18.09
C ARG A 27 0.75 -13.66 -17.87
N ARG A 28 -0.42 -13.47 -17.26
CA ARG A 28 -0.83 -12.20 -16.65
C ARG A 28 -1.13 -12.53 -15.20
N ASN A 29 -0.50 -11.80 -14.28
CA ASN A 29 -0.50 -12.00 -12.84
C ASN A 29 0.61 -12.93 -12.33
N ILE A 30 1.87 -12.63 -12.67
CA ILE A 30 2.88 -12.75 -11.60
C ILE A 30 2.46 -11.71 -10.55
N THR A 31 1.84 -12.20 -9.49
CA THR A 31 1.54 -11.46 -8.27
C THR A 31 2.86 -11.17 -7.58
N ASN A 32 3.53 -10.11 -8.01
CA ASN A 32 4.48 -9.44 -7.16
C ASN A 32 3.64 -8.82 -6.04
N ALA A 33 3.40 -9.58 -4.98
CA ALA A 33 2.77 -9.08 -3.76
C ALA A 33 3.75 -8.05 -3.21
N GLY A 34 3.49 -6.77 -3.52
CA GLY A 34 4.45 -5.69 -3.37
C GLY A 34 5.23 -5.78 -2.06
N LYS A 35 6.55 -5.62 -2.14
CA LYS A 35 7.44 -5.55 -0.98
C LYS A 35 6.94 -4.45 -0.04
N GLY A 36 6.57 -4.84 1.19
CA GLY A 36 6.20 -3.91 2.26
C GLY A 36 7.35 -2.97 2.57
N ILE A 37 7.02 -1.76 3.01
CA ILE A 37 7.99 -0.77 3.47
C ILE A 37 8.07 -0.93 4.98
N GLU A 38 9.24 -1.32 5.48
CA GLU A 38 9.55 -1.37 6.91
C GLU A 38 10.06 0.02 7.32
N GLY A 39 9.33 0.67 8.22
CA GLY A 39 9.69 1.97 8.80
C GLY A 39 8.58 2.46 9.73
N GLU A 40 8.95 3.18 10.80
CA GLU A 40 7.96 3.89 11.61
C GLU A 40 7.30 4.96 10.74
N ILE A 41 6.06 4.71 10.34
CA ILE A 41 5.21 5.75 9.76
C ILE A 41 4.71 6.60 10.95
N GLY A 42 5.61 7.33 11.59
CA GLY A 42 5.28 8.26 12.66
C GLY A 42 4.47 9.42 12.07
N GLY A 43 3.20 9.55 12.44
CA GLY A 43 2.34 10.57 11.85
C GLY A 43 0.90 10.54 12.35
N ILE A 44 0.03 11.26 11.64
CA ILE A 44 -1.41 11.40 11.93
C ILE A 44 -2.14 10.05 11.76
N TRP A 45 -1.60 9.13 10.96
CA TRP A 45 -2.18 7.82 10.68
C TRP A 45 -1.48 6.71 11.46
N SER A 46 -2.25 5.74 11.97
CA SER A 46 -1.74 4.56 12.69
C SER A 46 -0.95 3.61 11.77
N TRP A 47 -1.28 3.57 10.47
CA TRP A 47 -0.59 2.79 9.45
C TRP A 47 -0.89 3.33 8.05
N VAL A 48 -0.08 2.95 7.05
CA VAL A 48 -0.33 3.28 5.65
C VAL A 48 -0.18 2.08 4.74
N VAL A 49 -0.94 2.08 3.64
CA VAL A 49 -0.80 1.11 2.55
C VAL A 49 -0.25 1.80 1.32
N ILE A 50 0.78 1.20 0.73
CA ILE A 50 1.41 1.69 -0.48
C ILE A 50 1.10 0.74 -1.63
N ALA A 51 0.25 1.19 -2.55
CA ALA A 51 -0.16 0.47 -3.74
C ALA A 51 0.61 0.99 -4.94
N GLN A 52 1.66 0.28 -5.34
CA GLN A 52 2.38 0.56 -6.57
C GLN A 52 1.59 0.04 -7.78
N VAL A 53 1.22 0.92 -8.70
CA VAL A 53 0.64 0.51 -9.98
C VAL A 53 1.75 0.11 -10.94
N LYS A 54 1.50 -0.96 -11.70
CA LYS A 54 2.40 -1.37 -12.77
C LYS A 54 2.30 -0.37 -13.93
N GLU A 55 3.38 0.34 -14.19
CA GLU A 55 3.49 1.25 -15.34
C GLU A 55 3.50 0.43 -16.65
N GLY A 56 2.76 0.91 -17.65
CA GLY A 56 2.52 0.26 -18.94
C GLY A 56 2.02 1.31 -19.92
N THR A 57 1.45 0.95 -21.07
CA THR A 57 0.96 1.94 -22.06
C THR A 57 -0.26 2.78 -21.60
N GLU A 58 -0.66 2.68 -20.34
CA GLU A 58 -1.90 3.26 -19.76
C GLU A 58 -1.64 4.02 -18.44
N ASP A 59 -0.47 4.63 -18.29
CA ASP A 59 0.01 5.23 -17.03
C ASP A 59 -1.02 6.09 -16.27
N ARG A 60 -1.83 6.89 -16.97
CA ARG A 60 -2.87 7.73 -16.35
C ARG A 60 -4.12 6.94 -15.93
N GLY A 61 -4.57 6.00 -16.76
CA GLY A 61 -5.78 5.22 -16.51
C GLY A 61 -5.61 4.20 -15.38
N ALA A 62 -4.40 3.68 -15.21
CA ALA A 62 -4.10 2.68 -14.19
C ALA A 62 -4.31 3.21 -12.75
N ILE A 63 -3.80 4.41 -12.44
CA ILE A 63 -3.96 5.03 -11.11
C ILE A 63 -5.43 5.33 -10.84
N GLU A 64 -6.13 5.97 -11.78
CA GLU A 64 -7.55 6.31 -11.62
C GLU A 64 -8.43 5.08 -11.41
N SER A 65 -8.14 3.99 -12.13
CA SER A 65 -8.85 2.72 -11.99
C SER A 65 -8.68 2.14 -10.59
N VAL A 66 -7.44 2.11 -10.06
CA VAL A 66 -7.17 1.62 -8.70
C VAL A 66 -7.83 2.52 -7.65
N VAL A 67 -7.74 3.85 -7.81
CA VAL A 67 -8.43 4.81 -6.91
C VAL A 67 -9.93 4.53 -6.86
N ARG A 68 -10.56 4.28 -8.02
CA ARG A 68 -11.99 3.96 -8.10
C ARG A 68 -12.32 2.68 -7.36
N ILE A 69 -11.51 1.64 -7.52
CA ILE A 69 -11.70 0.35 -6.84
C ILE A 69 -11.54 0.53 -5.33
N VAL A 70 -10.43 1.13 -4.89
CA VAL A 70 -10.13 1.34 -3.47
C VAL A 70 -11.24 2.14 -2.80
N ARG A 71 -11.66 3.28 -3.36
CA ARG A 71 -12.77 4.06 -2.79
C ARG A 71 -14.06 3.26 -2.71
N LYS A 72 -14.41 2.50 -3.75
CA LYS A 72 -15.60 1.65 -3.74
C LYS A 72 -15.52 0.60 -2.63
N THR A 73 -14.37 -0.03 -2.45
CA THR A 73 -14.16 -1.04 -1.40
C THR A 73 -14.20 -0.41 0.00
N LEU A 74 -13.56 0.74 0.20
CA LEU A 74 -13.58 1.42 1.49
C LEU A 74 -14.99 1.91 1.88
N LEU A 75 -15.84 2.27 0.91
CA LEU A 75 -17.25 2.58 1.14
C LEU A 75 -18.10 1.37 1.55
N THR A 76 -17.63 0.14 1.29
CA THR A 76 -18.28 -1.10 1.74
C THR A 76 -17.83 -1.56 3.13
N ALA A 77 -16.88 -0.86 3.76
CA ALA A 77 -16.43 -1.16 5.12
C ALA A 77 -17.55 -0.92 6.14
N VAL A 78 -17.53 -1.69 7.23
CA VAL A 78 -18.44 -1.55 8.36
C VAL A 78 -17.59 -1.34 9.63
N PRO A 79 -17.70 -0.19 10.32
CA PRO A 79 -18.54 0.97 10.00
C PRO A 79 -18.08 1.72 8.72
N PRO A 80 -18.97 2.48 8.05
CA PRO A 80 -18.60 3.25 6.87
C PRO A 80 -17.50 4.27 7.20
N LEU A 81 -16.42 4.25 6.40
CA LEU A 81 -15.31 5.17 6.61
C LEU A 81 -15.68 6.59 6.17
N PRO A 82 -15.24 7.63 6.91
CA PRO A 82 -15.45 9.03 6.53
C PRO A 82 -14.51 9.42 5.39
N ILE A 83 -14.82 9.00 4.16
CA ILE A 83 -13.98 9.26 2.99
C ILE A 83 -14.44 10.56 2.34
N ALA A 84 -13.53 11.52 2.20
CA ALA A 84 -13.82 12.79 1.53
C ALA A 84 -14.37 12.58 0.10
N PRO A 85 -15.38 13.36 -0.34
CA PRO A 85 -15.96 13.24 -1.67
C PRO A 85 -14.91 13.37 -2.77
N ASN A 86 -15.14 12.71 -3.89
CA ASN A 86 -14.19 12.64 -5.00
C ASN A 86 -14.01 14.02 -5.64
N LEU A 87 -13.04 14.78 -5.16
CA LEU A 87 -12.56 15.99 -5.82
C LEU A 87 -11.92 15.53 -7.14
N LYS A 88 -12.63 15.72 -8.25
CA LYS A 88 -12.13 15.51 -9.63
C LYS A 88 -11.04 16.54 -9.95
N LYS A 89 -9.96 16.49 -9.21
CA LYS A 89 -8.76 17.26 -9.42
C LYS A 89 -7.98 16.49 -10.50
N ARG A 90 -8.13 16.93 -11.75
CA ARG A 90 -7.32 16.44 -12.89
C ARG A 90 -5.87 16.87 -12.67
N TYR A 91 -5.13 16.10 -11.88
CA TYR A 91 -3.69 16.22 -11.88
C TYR A 91 -3.14 15.08 -12.70
N ASP A 92 -2.15 15.39 -13.54
CA ASP A 92 -1.19 14.43 -14.09
C ASP A 92 -0.32 13.83 -12.97
N SER A 93 -0.97 13.41 -11.89
CA SER A 93 -0.29 13.02 -10.67
C SER A 93 -0.06 11.52 -10.75
N HIS A 94 1.21 11.16 -10.86
CA HIS A 94 1.72 9.80 -10.68
C HIS A 94 1.55 9.28 -9.25
N TRP A 95 0.83 10.01 -8.39
CA TRP A 95 0.59 9.71 -6.99
C TRP A 95 -0.74 10.31 -6.52
N ILE A 96 -1.56 9.48 -5.88
CA ILE A 96 -2.78 9.87 -5.17
C ILE A 96 -2.75 9.27 -3.77
N MET A 97 -3.17 10.04 -2.78
CA MET A 97 -3.37 9.58 -1.40
C MET A 97 -4.87 9.62 -1.08
N ILE A 98 -5.37 8.55 -0.46
CA ILE A 98 -6.73 8.49 0.09
C ILE A 98 -6.61 8.48 1.61
N ASP A 99 -7.20 9.48 2.25
CA ASP A 99 -7.35 9.53 3.70
C ASP A 99 -8.57 8.71 4.13
N ALA A 100 -8.36 7.76 5.03
CA ALA A 100 -9.39 6.91 5.62
C ALA A 100 -9.52 7.11 7.14
N GLY A 101 -9.04 8.24 7.65
CA GLY A 101 -9.09 8.60 9.07
C GLY A 101 -7.94 7.96 9.84
N GLU A 102 -8.08 6.69 10.21
CA GLU A 102 -7.04 5.98 10.99
C GLU A 102 -5.83 5.60 10.15
N PHE A 103 -6.02 5.40 8.84
CA PHE A 103 -4.98 5.00 7.91
C PHE A 103 -5.05 5.78 6.61
N ALA A 104 -3.94 5.76 5.85
CA ALA A 104 -3.89 6.31 4.50
C ALA A 104 -3.52 5.25 3.46
N VAL A 105 -4.04 5.42 2.24
CA VAL A 105 -3.67 4.60 1.09
C VAL A 105 -2.98 5.48 0.06
N HIS A 106 -1.69 5.26 -0.17
CA HIS A 106 -0.93 5.90 -1.23
C HIS A 106 -0.93 5.01 -2.47
N ILE A 107 -1.56 5.47 -3.55
CA ILE A 107 -1.59 4.82 -4.85
C ILE A 107 -0.66 5.58 -5.76
N LEU A 108 0.37 4.92 -6.26
CA LEU A 108 1.50 5.61 -6.89
C LEU A 108 2.17 4.78 -7.97
N SER A 109 2.77 5.48 -8.92
CA SER A 109 3.54 4.89 -10.00
C SER A 109 4.90 4.38 -9.48
N GLN A 110 5.60 3.54 -10.27
CA GLN A 110 6.94 3.08 -9.91
C GLN A 110 7.89 4.26 -9.69
N ARG A 111 7.89 5.25 -10.59
CA ARG A 111 8.73 6.45 -10.45
C ARG A 111 8.44 7.23 -9.18
N ALA A 112 7.18 7.37 -8.82
CA ALA A 112 6.78 8.04 -7.58
C ALA A 112 7.20 7.23 -6.33
N ARG A 113 7.15 5.89 -6.39
CA ARG A 113 7.61 5.01 -5.31
C ARG A 113 9.08 5.26 -5.02
N GLU A 114 9.91 5.10 -6.04
CA GLU A 114 11.36 5.16 -5.91
C GLU A 114 11.82 6.54 -5.41
N LYS A 115 11.13 7.60 -5.81
CA LYS A 115 11.43 8.97 -5.39
C LYS A 115 11.05 9.28 -3.94
N TYR A 116 9.87 8.85 -3.49
CA TYR A 116 9.29 9.31 -2.21
C TYR A 116 9.31 8.24 -1.10
N PHE A 117 9.45 6.97 -1.47
CA PHE A 117 9.49 5.84 -0.56
C PHE A 117 10.69 4.94 -0.89
N PRO A 118 11.93 5.48 -0.82
CA PRO A 118 13.12 4.69 -1.09
C PRO A 118 13.29 3.60 -0.01
N ASP A 119 13.72 2.42 -0.42
CA ASP A 119 14.02 1.28 0.48
C ASP A 119 15.12 1.61 1.52
N SER A 120 15.82 2.74 1.36
CA SER A 120 16.93 3.23 2.19
C SER A 120 16.53 3.98 3.46
N MET A 121 15.25 4.01 3.85
CA MET A 121 14.84 4.42 5.22
C MET A 121 15.22 3.36 6.29
N ARG A 122 16.37 2.70 6.06
CA ARG A 122 17.03 1.68 6.90
C ARG A 122 18.15 2.26 7.77
N GLU A 123 18.49 3.54 7.63
CA GLU A 123 19.63 4.13 8.33
C GLU A 123 19.20 5.29 9.23
N TRP A 124 18.35 4.98 10.21
CA TRP A 124 18.39 5.72 11.48
C TRP A 124 19.36 4.95 12.39
N THR A 125 20.66 5.21 12.22
CA THR A 125 21.67 4.83 13.21
C THR A 125 21.51 5.79 14.40
N PRO A 126 21.07 5.34 15.59
CA PRO A 126 21.24 6.16 16.77
C PRO A 126 22.75 6.38 16.98
N LEU A 127 23.16 7.64 17.13
CA LEU A 127 24.54 7.97 17.46
C LEU A 127 24.93 7.24 18.75
N PRO A 128 26.12 6.59 18.82
CA PRO A 128 26.61 6.04 20.07
C PRO A 128 26.80 7.18 21.08
N GLN A 129 26.31 6.97 22.31
CA GLN A 129 26.56 7.84 23.46
C GLN A 129 28.02 7.76 23.91
#